data_AF-A0AAE4HSV9-F1
#
_entry.id   AF-A0AAE4HSV9-F1
#
_cell.length_a   1.000
_cell.length_b   1.000
_cell.length_c   1.000
_cell.angle_alpha   90.00
_cell.angle_beta   90.00
_cell.angle_gamma   90.00
#
_symmetry.space_group_name_H-M   'P 1'
#
loop_
_entity.id
_entity.type
_entity.pdbx_description
1 polymer ?
#
loop_
_entity_poly.entity_id
_entity_poly.type
_entity_poly.pdbx_seq_one_letter_code
_entity_poly.pdbx_strand_id
1 'polypeptide(L)'
;MKKKLVPIIISLILITAGTVGYLSLKPKTESTNAETATTLSTKTIVSSLPSLKDLKANLGENLTDLGKVQISTVLFQDVNQAILTRANNEEIKVPLSVTDKDTPKFSLVTIEYTPEELRIGDTFGLAVHNSHYYAYNYR
;
A
#
# COMPACT_ATOMS: atom_id res chain seq x y z
N MET A 1 -21.34 -35.66 61.81
CA MET A 1 -21.71 -36.51 60.63
C MET A 1 -22.85 -35.81 59.89
N LYS A 2 -22.89 -35.55 58.58
CA LYS A 2 -22.00 -35.72 57.44
C LYS A 2 -22.35 -34.61 56.42
N LYS A 3 -21.31 -34.11 55.75
CA LYS A 3 -21.24 -33.18 54.63
C LYS A 3 -22.29 -33.41 53.54
N LYS A 4 -23.00 -32.37 53.06
CA LYS A 4 -23.59 -32.29 51.71
C LYS A 4 -23.75 -30.83 51.25
N LEU A 5 -22.66 -30.19 50.85
CA LEU A 5 -22.65 -28.91 50.10
C LEU A 5 -21.67 -29.05 48.92
N VAL A 6 -21.88 -30.06 48.07
CA VAL A 6 -20.93 -30.45 47.01
C VAL A 6 -21.44 -30.32 45.57
N PRO A 7 -22.75 -30.19 45.22
CA PRO A 7 -23.07 -30.18 43.78
C PRO A 7 -23.06 -28.79 43.12
N ILE A 8 -22.96 -27.68 43.84
CA ILE A 8 -23.11 -26.34 43.22
C ILE A 8 -21.81 -25.82 42.59
N ILE A 9 -20.64 -26.37 42.96
CA ILE A 9 -19.34 -25.88 42.46
C ILE A 9 -18.98 -26.47 41.08
N ILE A 10 -19.58 -27.60 40.68
CA ILE A 10 -19.23 -28.27 39.42
C ILE A 10 -19.90 -27.62 38.20
N SER A 11 -21.04 -26.94 38.37
CA SER A 11 -21.74 -26.30 37.23
C SER A 11 -21.09 -24.97 36.80
N LEU A 12 -20.25 -24.35 37.62
CA LEU A 12 -19.62 -23.05 37.29
C LEU A 12 -18.30 -23.20 36.52
N ILE A 13 -17.69 -24.40 36.52
CA ILE A 13 -16.41 -24.66 35.84
C ILE A 13 -16.61 -24.98 34.34
N LEU A 14 -17.81 -25.33 33.89
CA LEU A 14 -18.06 -25.70 32.48
C LEU A 14 -18.36 -24.52 31.55
N ILE A 15 -18.55 -23.30 32.06
CA ILE A 15 -18.81 -22.11 31.23
C ILE A 15 -17.50 -21.39 30.83
N THR A 16 -16.38 -21.66 31.50
CA THR A 16 -15.08 -21.03 31.17
C THR A 16 -14.31 -21.73 30.05
N ALA A 17 -14.71 -22.94 29.63
CA ALA A 17 -14.07 -23.65 28.52
C ALA A 17 -14.69 -23.35 27.14
N GLY A 18 -15.85 -22.67 27.09
CA GLY A 18 -16.54 -22.32 25.83
C GLY A 18 -16.07 -21.01 25.19
N THR A 19 -15.31 -20.17 25.89
CA THR A 19 -14.84 -18.86 25.38
C THR A 19 -13.39 -18.88 24.91
N VAL A 20 -12.61 -19.94 25.22
CA VAL A 20 -11.22 -20.05 24.78
C VAL A 20 -11.11 -20.62 23.35
N GLY A 21 -12.14 -21.32 22.86
CA GLY A 21 -12.16 -21.87 21.49
C GLY A 21 -12.62 -20.90 20.40
N TYR A 22 -13.42 -19.89 20.72
CA TYR A 22 -13.98 -18.97 19.71
C TYR A 22 -13.11 -17.71 19.47
N LEU A 23 -12.16 -17.44 20.36
CA LEU A 23 -11.19 -16.35 20.17
C LEU A 23 -9.96 -16.74 19.35
N SER A 24 -9.76 -18.04 19.05
CA SER A 24 -8.65 -18.53 18.21
C SER A 24 -8.93 -18.52 16.70
N LEU A 25 -10.04 -17.90 16.26
CA LEU A 25 -10.38 -17.76 14.83
C LEU A 25 -10.46 -16.31 14.35
N LYS A 26 -10.03 -15.35 15.17
CA LYS A 26 -9.60 -14.06 14.60
C LYS A 26 -8.12 -14.21 14.28
N PRO A 27 -7.68 -14.02 13.02
CA PRO A 27 -6.28 -13.73 12.80
C PRO A 27 -5.96 -12.53 13.69
N LYS A 28 -5.13 -12.78 14.70
CA LYS A 28 -4.42 -11.77 15.45
C LYS A 28 -3.61 -11.04 14.39
N THR A 29 -4.10 -9.91 13.88
CA THR A 29 -3.22 -8.96 13.21
C THR A 29 -2.33 -8.44 14.33
N GLU A 30 -1.23 -9.14 14.53
CA GLU A 30 -0.15 -8.67 15.36
C GLU A 30 0.18 -7.28 14.84
N SER A 31 -0.04 -6.27 15.69
CA SER A 31 0.71 -5.04 15.64
C SER A 31 2.16 -5.39 15.98
N THR A 32 2.80 -6.15 15.10
CA THR A 32 4.23 -6.12 14.94
C THR A 32 4.47 -4.76 14.34
N ASN A 33 4.97 -3.84 15.17
CA ASN A 33 5.79 -2.76 14.66
C ASN A 33 6.96 -3.45 13.97
N ALA A 34 6.73 -3.88 12.72
CA ALA A 34 7.79 -4.06 11.79
C ALA A 34 8.29 -2.63 11.62
N GLU A 35 9.37 -2.29 12.32
CA GLU A 35 10.37 -1.44 11.71
C GLU A 35 10.71 -2.12 10.38
N THR A 36 9.93 -1.79 9.35
CA THR A 36 10.40 -1.85 7.99
C THR A 36 11.67 -1.03 8.04
N ALA A 37 12.80 -1.73 8.07
CA ALA A 37 14.07 -1.16 7.69
C ALA A 37 13.78 -0.49 6.34
N THR A 38 13.53 0.82 6.40
CA THR A 38 13.34 1.63 5.21
C THR A 38 14.74 1.69 4.65
N THR A 39 15.08 0.71 3.82
CA THR A 39 16.08 0.95 2.80
C THR A 39 15.45 2.07 2.00
N LEU A 40 15.80 3.31 2.33
CA LEU A 40 15.54 4.45 1.46
C LEU A 40 16.31 4.12 0.18
N SER A 41 15.68 3.42 -0.74
CA SER A 41 15.98 3.63 -2.14
C SER A 41 15.69 5.11 -2.36
N THR A 42 16.76 5.88 -2.54
CA THR A 42 16.66 7.30 -2.84
C THR A 42 15.93 7.40 -4.17
N LYS A 43 14.63 7.69 -4.11
CA LYS A 43 13.79 7.89 -5.28
C LYS A 43 14.46 8.92 -6.19
N THR A 44 14.59 8.59 -7.47
CA THR A 44 15.11 9.55 -8.45
C THR A 44 13.99 10.50 -8.81
N ILE A 45 14.10 11.74 -8.35
CA ILE A 45 13.20 12.83 -8.68
C ILE A 45 13.74 13.50 -9.93
N VAL A 46 12.91 13.58 -10.98
CA VAL A 46 13.33 14.10 -12.29
C VAL A 46 12.47 15.30 -12.69
N SER A 47 13.09 16.25 -13.39
CA SER A 47 12.38 17.38 -14.03
C SER A 47 11.63 16.94 -15.29
N SER A 48 12.01 15.81 -15.88
CA SER A 48 11.37 15.22 -17.05
C SER A 48 11.35 13.69 -16.95
N LEU A 49 10.22 13.08 -17.30
CA LEU A 49 10.07 11.64 -17.33
C LEU A 49 10.95 11.00 -18.42
N PRO A 50 11.60 9.86 -18.17
CA PRO A 50 12.30 9.10 -19.20
C PRO A 50 11.33 8.53 -20.24
N SER A 51 11.81 8.12 -21.42
CA SER A 51 10.98 7.35 -22.36
C SER A 51 10.89 5.88 -21.96
N LEU A 52 9.86 5.15 -22.45
CA LEU A 52 9.79 3.69 -22.26
C LEU A 52 11.02 2.98 -22.85
N LYS A 53 11.58 3.50 -23.95
CA LYS A 53 12.80 2.96 -24.57
C LYS A 53 14.00 3.10 -23.63
N ASP A 54 14.14 4.23 -22.96
CA ASP A 54 15.22 4.45 -22.00
C ASP A 54 15.07 3.53 -20.78
N LEU A 55 13.86 3.31 -20.30
CA LEU A 55 13.61 2.35 -19.22
C LEU A 55 14.02 0.92 -19.61
N LYS A 56 13.65 0.46 -20.82
CA LYS A 56 14.03 -0.87 -21.32
C LYS A 56 15.55 -1.00 -21.49
N ALA A 57 16.21 0.05 -21.97
CA ALA A 57 17.66 0.06 -22.13
C ALA A 57 18.41 -0.04 -20.78
N ASN A 58 17.89 0.59 -19.73
CA ASN A 58 18.53 0.63 -18.41
C ASN A 58 18.15 -0.54 -17.49
N LEU A 59 16.90 -1.01 -17.54
CA LEU A 59 16.36 -2.04 -16.64
C LEU A 59 16.29 -3.43 -17.29
N GLY A 60 16.44 -3.51 -18.62
CA GLY A 60 16.36 -4.74 -19.40
C GLY A 60 14.99 -5.02 -20.00
N GLU A 61 14.92 -6.06 -20.85
CA GLU A 61 13.70 -6.41 -21.60
C GLU A 61 12.58 -7.00 -20.75
N ASN A 62 12.87 -7.41 -19.51
CA ASN A 62 11.88 -7.96 -18.56
C ASN A 62 10.96 -6.90 -17.94
N LEU A 63 11.08 -5.64 -18.37
CA LEU A 63 10.20 -4.54 -17.99
C LEU A 63 8.79 -4.78 -18.56
N THR A 64 7.80 -4.90 -17.67
CA THR A 64 6.39 -5.00 -18.06
C THR A 64 5.78 -3.62 -18.18
N ASP A 65 5.33 -3.26 -19.38
CA ASP A 65 4.61 -2.01 -19.62
C ASP A 65 3.14 -2.14 -19.19
N LEU A 66 2.69 -1.28 -18.27
CA LEU A 66 1.31 -1.19 -17.81
C LEU A 66 0.51 -0.11 -18.56
N GLY A 67 1.15 0.62 -19.47
CA GLY A 67 0.55 1.66 -20.30
C GLY A 67 0.24 2.94 -19.54
N LYS A 68 -0.71 3.71 -20.08
CA LYS A 68 -1.14 4.99 -19.52
C LYS A 68 -1.94 4.80 -18.24
N VAL A 69 -1.58 5.57 -17.22
CA VAL A 69 -2.35 5.73 -15.99
C VAL A 69 -2.78 7.19 -15.80
N GLN A 70 -3.86 7.37 -15.04
CA GLN A 70 -4.30 8.67 -14.53
C GLN A 70 -4.40 8.61 -13.01
N ILE A 71 -3.97 9.67 -12.31
CA ILE A 71 -4.27 9.81 -10.89
C ILE A 71 -5.75 10.21 -10.76
N SER A 72 -6.60 9.26 -10.34
CA SER A 72 -8.06 9.46 -10.29
C SER A 72 -8.53 9.93 -8.92
N THR A 73 -7.91 9.44 -7.85
CA THR A 73 -8.29 9.75 -6.46
C THR A 73 -7.06 9.91 -5.60
N VAL A 74 -7.15 10.83 -4.63
CA VAL A 74 -6.13 11.04 -3.60
C VAL A 74 -6.81 11.11 -2.25
N LEU A 75 -6.33 10.30 -1.30
CA LEU A 75 -6.83 10.20 0.06
C LEU A 75 -5.76 10.75 1.01
N PHE A 76 -5.97 11.98 1.49
CA PHE A 76 -5.16 12.59 2.55
C PHE A 76 -5.75 12.22 3.92
N GLN A 77 -4.90 12.10 4.95
CA GLN A 77 -5.21 11.83 6.38
C GLN A 77 -4.78 10.43 6.85
N ASP A 78 -5.68 9.43 6.82
CA ASP A 78 -5.45 8.18 7.54
C ASP A 78 -4.46 7.22 6.86
N VAL A 79 -4.45 7.21 5.52
CA VAL A 79 -3.70 6.22 4.73
C VAL A 79 -2.68 6.88 3.78
N ASN A 80 -2.83 8.18 3.47
CA ASN A 80 -2.02 8.91 2.49
C ASN A 80 -1.74 8.08 1.22
N GLN A 81 -2.77 7.95 0.38
CA GLN A 81 -2.76 7.05 -0.77
C GLN A 81 -3.29 7.74 -2.03
N ALA A 82 -2.67 7.46 -3.16
CA ALA A 82 -3.18 7.80 -4.48
C ALA A 82 -3.69 6.54 -5.18
N ILE A 83 -4.76 6.70 -5.96
CA ILE A 83 -5.31 5.67 -6.84
C ILE A 83 -4.97 6.06 -8.27
N LEU A 84 -4.25 5.16 -8.95
CA LEU A 84 -3.94 5.27 -10.37
C LEU A 84 -4.89 4.38 -11.15
N THR A 85 -5.66 4.96 -12.06
CA THR A 85 -6.60 4.21 -12.91
C THR A 85 -5.98 4.00 -14.28
N ARG A 86 -5.94 2.73 -14.72
CA ARG A 86 -5.55 2.35 -16.08
C ARG A 86 -6.70 2.47 -17.07
N ALA A 87 -6.39 2.46 -18.36
CA ALA A 87 -7.39 2.50 -19.44
C ALA A 87 -8.41 1.34 -19.37
N ASN A 88 -8.04 0.21 -18.77
CA ASN A 88 -8.93 -0.94 -18.56
C ASN A 88 -9.71 -0.88 -17.24
N ASN A 89 -9.76 0.29 -16.57
CA ASN A 89 -10.36 0.51 -15.25
C ASN A 89 -9.72 -0.27 -14.09
N GLU A 90 -8.54 -0.85 -14.28
CA GLU A 90 -7.78 -1.42 -13.17
C GLU A 90 -7.19 -0.29 -12.30
N GLU A 91 -7.28 -0.46 -10.99
CA GLU A 91 -6.79 0.49 -9.99
C GLU A 91 -5.49 0.00 -9.35
N ILE A 92 -4.50 0.88 -9.32
CA ILE A 92 -3.23 0.66 -8.63
C ILE A 92 -3.16 1.65 -7.47
N LYS A 93 -3.06 1.13 -6.25
CA LYS A 93 -2.99 1.91 -5.02
C LYS A 93 -1.53 2.10 -4.63
N VAL A 94 -1.11 3.35 -4.46
CA VAL A 94 0.27 3.69 -4.11
C VAL A 94 0.32 4.70 -2.96
N PRO A 95 1.28 4.56 -2.02
CA PRO A 95 1.47 5.56 -0.97
C PRO A 95 1.95 6.88 -1.58
N LEU A 96 1.49 7.98 -0.98
CA LEU A 96 1.93 9.34 -1.31
C LEU A 96 2.55 10.04 -0.11
N SER A 97 3.34 11.06 -0.39
CA SER A 97 3.76 12.05 0.59
C SER A 97 3.11 13.39 0.25
N VAL A 98 2.52 14.03 1.25
CA VAL A 98 1.93 15.37 1.13
C VAL A 98 3.05 16.38 1.07
N THR A 99 3.23 17.03 -0.08
CA THR A 99 4.26 18.05 -0.27
C THR A 99 3.79 19.43 0.22
N ASP A 100 2.49 19.66 0.21
CA ASP A 100 1.86 20.89 0.69
C ASP A 100 0.47 20.55 1.22
N LYS A 101 0.13 21.00 2.43
CA LYS A 101 -1.17 20.71 3.08
C LYS A 101 -2.27 21.68 2.64
N ASP A 102 -1.88 22.83 2.10
CA ASP A 102 -2.80 23.89 1.68
C ASP A 102 -3.07 23.84 0.17
N THR A 103 -2.25 23.10 -0.59
CA THR A 103 -2.47 22.83 -2.02
C THR A 103 -2.64 21.34 -2.31
N PRO A 104 -3.41 20.94 -3.34
CA PRO A 104 -3.65 19.52 -3.65
C PRO A 104 -2.46 18.85 -4.36
N LYS A 105 -1.23 19.26 -4.00
CA LYS A 105 0.03 18.73 -4.55
C LYS A 105 0.57 17.62 -3.67
N PHE A 106 1.13 16.59 -4.29
CA PHE A 106 1.72 15.45 -3.59
C PHE A 106 2.78 14.77 -4.45
N SER A 107 3.58 13.90 -3.82
CA SER A 107 4.53 13.04 -4.51
C SER A 107 4.20 11.57 -4.26
N LEU A 108 4.47 10.70 -5.25
CA LEU A 108 4.30 9.26 -5.10
C LEU A 108 5.59 8.64 -4.55
N VAL A 109 5.50 7.90 -3.45
CA VAL A 109 6.69 7.45 -2.71
C VAL A 109 7.36 6.25 -3.39
N THR A 110 6.56 5.33 -3.94
CA THR A 110 7.03 4.04 -4.44
C THR A 110 7.15 3.96 -5.96
N ILE A 111 7.03 5.10 -6.66
CA ILE A 111 7.15 5.16 -8.12
C ILE A 111 8.35 6.02 -8.49
N GLU A 112 9.37 5.37 -9.06
CA GLU A 112 10.58 6.01 -9.55
C GLU A 112 10.28 6.95 -10.71
N TYR A 113 11.11 7.99 -10.84
CA TYR A 113 11.01 9.03 -11.87
C TYR A 113 9.71 9.83 -11.83
N THR A 114 8.91 9.79 -10.76
CA THR A 114 7.73 10.67 -10.65
C THR A 114 8.10 12.09 -10.18
N PRO A 115 7.45 13.13 -10.73
CA PRO A 115 7.56 14.50 -10.24
C PRO A 115 7.17 14.65 -8.76
N GLU A 116 7.61 15.73 -8.12
CA GLU A 116 7.24 16.07 -6.73
C GLU A 116 5.87 16.74 -6.60
N GLU A 117 5.42 17.47 -7.61
CA GLU A 117 4.21 18.30 -7.53
C GLU A 117 3.03 17.73 -8.35
N LEU A 118 2.69 16.45 -8.13
CA LEU A 118 1.59 15.80 -8.84
C LEU A 118 0.22 16.31 -8.38
N ARG A 119 -0.74 16.24 -9.29
CA ARG A 119 -2.14 16.62 -9.07
C ARG A 119 -3.09 15.50 -9.52
N ILE A 120 -4.30 15.51 -8.98
CA ILE A 120 -5.39 14.69 -9.49
C ILE A 120 -5.62 15.05 -10.97
N GLY A 121 -5.80 14.03 -11.81
CA GLY A 121 -5.97 14.17 -13.25
C GLY A 121 -4.68 14.06 -14.06
N ASP A 122 -3.50 14.18 -13.43
CA ASP A 122 -2.21 13.98 -14.13
C ASP A 122 -2.12 12.57 -14.70
N THR A 123 -1.47 12.47 -15.86
CA THR A 123 -1.31 11.20 -16.58
C THR A 123 0.14 10.97 -16.99
N PHE A 124 0.58 9.72 -16.89
CA PHE A 124 1.92 9.29 -17.30
C PHE A 124 1.88 7.81 -17.68
N GLY A 125 2.97 7.30 -18.23
CA GLY A 125 3.15 5.88 -18.49
C GLY A 125 3.70 5.17 -17.26
N LEU A 126 3.23 3.96 -16.98
CA LEU A 126 3.67 3.17 -15.83
C LEU A 126 4.25 1.84 -16.29
N ALA A 127 5.41 1.48 -15.76
CA ALA A 127 6.03 0.18 -16.01
C ALA A 127 6.44 -0.50 -14.68
N VAL A 128 6.55 -1.82 -14.71
CA VAL A 128 6.97 -2.65 -13.58
C VAL A 128 8.21 -3.46 -13.93
N HIS A 129 9.19 -3.44 -13.03
CA HIS A 129 10.35 -4.32 -13.07
C HIS A 129 10.74 -4.71 -11.64
N ASN A 130 10.95 -6.01 -11.37
CA ASN A 130 11.29 -6.52 -10.04
C ASN A 130 10.41 -5.97 -8.90
N SER A 131 9.09 -5.94 -9.10
CA SER A 131 8.10 -5.41 -8.16
C SER A 131 8.22 -3.91 -7.83
N HIS A 132 9.01 -3.15 -8.61
CA HIS A 132 9.12 -1.70 -8.50
C HIS A 132 8.42 -1.02 -9.67
N TYR A 133 7.80 0.12 -9.39
CA TYR A 133 7.10 0.92 -10.38
C TYR A 133 7.99 2.05 -10.90
N TYR A 134 7.95 2.29 -12.21
CA TYR A 134 8.70 3.32 -12.90
C TYR A 134 7.76 4.16 -13.77
N ALA A 135 7.79 5.48 -13.60
CA ALA A 135 7.06 6.40 -14.45
C ALA A 135 7.87 6.71 -15.73
N TYR A 136 7.17 6.85 -16.85
CA TYR A 136 7.76 7.26 -18.12
C TYR A 136 6.83 8.19 -18.90
N ASN A 137 7.39 8.92 -19.86
CA ASN A 137 6.63 9.78 -20.75
C ASN A 137 5.81 8.93 -21.73
N TYR A 138 4.48 8.99 -21.63
CA TYR A 138 3.55 8.26 -22.50
C TYR A 138 3.20 9.02 -23.79
N ARG A 139 3.66 10.27 -23.94
CA ARG A 139 3.37 11.10 -25.12
C ARG A 139 4.28 10.80 -26.30
#